data_AF-A0A081SFN1-F1
#
_entry.id   AF-A0A081SFN1-F1
#
_cell.length_a   1.000
_cell.length_b   1.000
_cell.length_c   1.000
_cell.angle_alpha   90.00
_cell.angle_beta   90.00
_cell.angle_gamma   90.00
#
_symmetry.space_group_name_H-M   'P 1'
#
loop_
_entity.id
_entity.type
_entity.pdbx_description
1 polymer ?
#
loop_
_entity_poly.entity_id
_entity_poly.type
_entity_poly.pdbx_seq_one_letter_code
_entity_poly.pdbx_strand_id
1 'polypeptide(L)'
;MNSRIIAPSKPQIQTPKRLGLLTVRKKPISLALFKTAFVPKKLVIQNGYAKTPKTFANNNRVRSAKLIYSDGSEEMISLSDSPSVQVIPLRRTLPTDFVKMEILSVYLGKKYNETCISELSFE
;
A
#
# COMPACT_ATOMS: atom_id res chain seq x y z
N MET A 1 -0.08 28.92 45.22
CA MET A 1 0.56 28.69 43.90
C MET A 1 1.17 27.30 43.92
N ASN A 2 0.59 26.31 43.23
CA ASN A 2 1.17 24.97 43.08
C ASN A 2 0.98 24.52 41.63
N SER A 3 2.05 24.62 40.84
CA SER A 3 2.11 24.17 39.44
C SER A 3 2.35 22.66 39.39
N ARG A 4 1.42 21.89 38.81
CA ARG A 4 1.65 20.49 38.44
C ARG A 4 2.27 20.44 37.05
N ILE A 5 3.51 19.96 36.97
CA ILE A 5 4.16 19.61 35.70
C ILE A 5 3.60 18.25 35.27
N ILE A 6 2.87 18.22 34.16
CA ILE A 6 2.40 16.98 33.52
C ILE A 6 3.48 16.54 32.54
N ALA A 7 4.10 15.39 32.79
CA ALA A 7 5.05 14.78 31.86
C ALA A 7 4.34 14.34 30.56
N PRO A 8 4.94 14.51 29.37
CA PRO A 8 4.34 14.03 28.14
C PRO A 8 4.37 12.50 28.10
N SER A 9 3.20 11.88 27.97
CA SER A 9 3.04 10.44 27.73
C SER A 9 3.72 10.06 26.41
N LYS A 10 4.60 9.05 26.45
CA LYS A 10 5.29 8.49 25.27
C LYS A 10 4.27 8.12 24.17
N PRO A 11 4.52 8.44 22.89
CA PRO A 11 3.67 7.97 21.80
C PRO A 11 3.81 6.46 21.66
N GLN A 12 2.72 5.74 21.85
CA GLN A 12 2.64 4.31 21.55
C GLN A 12 2.67 4.13 20.03
N ILE A 13 3.77 3.59 19.53
CA ILE A 13 3.92 3.19 18.13
C ILE A 13 2.98 1.98 17.92
N GLN A 14 1.80 2.22 17.35
CA GLN A 14 0.89 1.15 16.91
C GLN A 14 1.32 0.68 15.52
N THR A 15 1.51 -0.63 15.40
CA THR A 15 1.85 -1.34 14.16
C THR A 15 0.74 -1.19 13.11
N PRO A 16 1.06 -0.94 11.82
CA PRO A 16 0.03 -0.85 10.79
C PRO A 16 -0.60 -2.22 10.54
N LYS A 17 -1.94 -2.24 10.53
CA LYS A 17 -2.77 -3.44 10.37
C LYS A 17 -2.62 -3.99 8.95
N ARG A 18 -2.23 -5.27 8.86
CA ARG A 18 -2.08 -6.09 7.65
C ARG A 18 -3.40 -6.14 6.84
N LEU A 19 -3.41 -5.58 5.63
CA LEU A 19 -4.50 -5.76 4.68
C LEU A 19 -4.23 -7.04 3.85
N GLY A 20 -5.14 -8.02 3.90
CA GLY A 20 -4.97 -9.33 3.28
C GLY A 20 -5.11 -9.35 1.74
N LEU A 21 -4.79 -10.52 1.15
CA LEU A 21 -4.74 -10.84 -0.29
C LEU A 21 -5.88 -10.20 -1.11
N LEU A 22 -5.53 -9.28 -2.01
CA LEU A 22 -6.48 -8.61 -2.89
C LEU A 22 -6.42 -9.24 -4.29
N THR A 23 -7.49 -9.93 -4.70
CA THR A 23 -7.64 -10.47 -6.07
C THR A 23 -8.48 -9.49 -6.89
N VAL A 24 -7.91 -8.90 -7.92
CA VAL A 24 -8.48 -7.76 -8.65
C VAL A 24 -8.83 -8.17 -10.09
N ARG A 25 -10.13 -8.19 -10.44
CA ARG A 25 -10.63 -8.74 -11.72
C ARG A 25 -10.97 -7.75 -12.85
N LYS A 26 -11.14 -6.44 -12.63
CA LYS A 26 -11.32 -5.42 -13.69
C LYS A 26 -11.03 -4.05 -13.09
N LYS A 27 -10.13 -3.24 -13.68
CA LYS A 27 -9.64 -1.91 -13.21
C LYS A 27 -10.26 -1.42 -11.87
N PRO A 28 -9.85 -1.92 -10.69
CA PRO A 28 -10.44 -1.48 -9.46
C PRO A 28 -9.43 -0.70 -8.63
N ILE A 29 -9.90 0.48 -8.33
CA ILE A 29 -9.55 1.32 -7.21
C ILE A 29 -9.44 0.46 -5.96
N SER A 30 -8.24 0.34 -5.39
CA SER A 30 -8.05 -0.24 -4.06
C SER A 30 -8.03 0.91 -3.05
N LEU A 31 -8.97 0.95 -2.11
CA LEU A 31 -9.07 2.01 -1.10
C LEU A 31 -8.68 1.45 0.27
N ALA A 32 -7.68 2.06 0.91
CA ALA A 32 -7.34 1.81 2.30
C ALA A 32 -7.84 2.98 3.15
N LEU A 33 -8.71 2.70 4.13
CA LEU A 33 -9.21 3.68 5.10
C LEU A 33 -8.44 3.53 6.43
N PHE A 34 -8.09 4.64 7.05
CA PHE A 34 -7.40 4.67 8.33
C PHE A 34 -8.33 5.17 9.43
N LYS A 35 -8.22 4.54 10.62
CA LYS A 35 -9.04 4.92 11.79
C LYS A 35 -8.68 6.32 12.30
N THR A 36 -7.43 6.72 12.09
CA THR A 36 -6.90 8.04 12.42
C THR A 36 -6.03 8.50 11.27
N ALA A 37 -6.09 9.79 10.92
CA ALA A 37 -5.19 10.37 9.96
C ALA A 37 -3.73 10.14 10.37
N PHE A 38 -2.89 9.72 9.43
CA PHE A 38 -1.46 9.59 9.66
C PHE A 38 -0.67 9.97 8.42
N VAL A 39 0.65 10.14 8.56
CA VAL A 39 1.55 10.53 7.46
C VAL A 39 2.31 9.28 6.97
N PRO A 40 1.87 8.62 5.89
CA PRO A 40 2.56 7.43 5.39
C PRO A 40 3.90 7.83 4.77
N LYS A 41 4.98 7.23 5.27
CA LYS A 41 6.37 7.45 4.82
C LYS A 41 6.80 6.43 3.79
N LYS A 42 6.22 5.23 3.79
CA LYS A 42 6.53 4.18 2.83
C LYS A 42 5.32 3.28 2.57
N LEU A 43 5.34 2.68 1.38
CA LEU A 43 4.48 1.56 1.00
C LEU A 43 5.32 0.28 1.06
N VAL A 44 4.87 -0.68 1.87
CA VAL A 44 5.41 -2.04 1.90
C VAL A 44 4.45 -2.94 1.13
N ILE A 45 4.93 -3.56 0.06
CA ILE A 45 4.08 -4.29 -0.88
C ILE A 45 4.74 -5.57 -1.39
N GLN A 46 3.99 -6.66 -1.40
CA GLN A 46 4.38 -7.90 -2.07
C GLN A 46 3.52 -8.10 -3.31
N ASN A 47 4.13 -7.89 -4.48
CA ASN A 47 3.44 -7.87 -5.76
C ASN A 47 3.07 -9.29 -6.25
N GLY A 48 2.05 -9.38 -7.10
CA GLY A 48 1.60 -10.64 -7.67
C GLY A 48 0.98 -11.60 -6.66
N TYR A 49 0.68 -12.82 -7.11
CA TYR A 49 0.28 -13.91 -6.23
C TYR A 49 1.50 -14.76 -5.83
N ALA A 50 2.27 -14.28 -4.87
CA ALA A 50 3.59 -14.76 -4.48
C ALA A 50 3.59 -16.04 -3.62
N LYS A 51 2.57 -16.90 -3.75
CA LYS A 51 2.51 -18.19 -3.04
C LYS A 51 3.53 -19.19 -3.57
N THR A 52 3.76 -19.19 -4.88
CA THR A 52 4.74 -20.04 -5.58
C THR A 52 5.25 -19.31 -6.83
N PRO A 53 6.41 -19.68 -7.40
CA PRO A 53 6.87 -19.13 -8.68
C PRO A 53 5.84 -19.31 -9.81
N LYS A 54 5.13 -20.43 -9.83
CA LYS A 54 4.08 -20.73 -10.81
C LYS A 54 2.89 -19.78 -10.68
N THR A 55 2.39 -19.53 -9.46
CA THR A 55 1.26 -18.63 -9.25
C THR A 55 1.63 -17.18 -9.53
N PHE A 56 2.85 -16.77 -9.21
CA PHE A 56 3.36 -15.43 -9.51
C PHE A 56 3.43 -15.18 -11.03
N ALA A 57 3.99 -16.13 -11.78
CA ALA A 57 4.12 -16.01 -13.24
C ALA A 57 2.76 -16.10 -13.98
N ASN A 58 1.78 -16.82 -13.44
CA ASN A 58 0.51 -17.06 -14.11
C ASN A 58 -0.50 -15.90 -14.00
N ASN A 59 -0.37 -15.02 -13.01
CA ASN A 59 -1.29 -13.88 -12.79
C ASN A 59 -0.64 -12.57 -13.21
N ASN A 60 -1.44 -11.55 -13.49
CA ASN A 60 -0.95 -10.20 -13.71
C ASN A 60 -0.37 -9.62 -12.40
N ARG A 61 0.64 -8.77 -12.55
CA ARG A 61 1.40 -8.13 -11.45
C ARG A 61 1.43 -6.64 -11.70
N VAL A 62 1.31 -5.81 -10.67
CA VAL A 62 1.28 -4.36 -10.84
C VAL A 62 2.64 -3.87 -11.33
N ARG A 63 2.68 -3.04 -12.38
CA ARG A 63 3.90 -2.40 -12.87
C ARG A 63 3.98 -0.95 -12.40
N SER A 64 2.87 -0.22 -12.56
CA SER A 64 2.76 1.15 -12.08
C SER A 64 1.38 1.41 -11.51
N ALA A 65 1.32 2.30 -10.51
CA ALA A 65 0.09 2.72 -9.88
C ALA A 65 0.17 4.20 -9.49
N LYS A 66 -1.00 4.80 -9.33
CA LYS A 66 -1.21 6.14 -8.79
C LYS A 66 -1.81 6.04 -7.40
N LEU A 67 -1.18 6.65 -6.42
CA LEU A 67 -1.71 6.85 -5.07
C LEU A 67 -2.45 8.18 -5.02
N ILE A 68 -3.66 8.19 -4.48
CA ILE A 68 -4.52 9.36 -4.32
C ILE A 68 -4.84 9.48 -2.83
N TYR A 69 -4.47 10.61 -2.22
CA TYR A 69 -4.65 10.88 -0.79
C TYR A 69 -6.02 11.51 -0.48
N SER A 70 -6.36 11.68 0.80
CA SER A 70 -7.66 12.24 1.20
C SER A 70 -7.87 13.70 0.82
N ASP A 71 -6.79 14.45 0.62
CA ASP A 71 -6.82 15.83 0.12
C ASP A 71 -6.83 15.93 -1.42
N GLY A 72 -6.88 14.79 -2.12
CA GLY A 72 -6.86 14.72 -3.58
C GLY A 72 -5.47 14.84 -4.21
N SER A 73 -4.40 15.04 -3.42
CA SER A 73 -3.03 14.99 -3.95
C SER A 73 -2.68 13.59 -4.45
N GLU A 74 -1.75 13.53 -5.41
CA GLU A 74 -1.42 12.29 -6.11
C GLU A 74 0.08 11.99 -6.08
N GLU A 75 0.45 10.72 -6.00
CA GLU A 75 1.83 10.24 -6.11
C GLU A 75 1.91 8.99 -7.00
N MET A 76 2.81 9.02 -7.97
CA MET A 76 3.07 7.90 -8.89
C MET A 76 4.11 6.95 -8.32
N ILE A 77 3.85 5.65 -8.39
CA ILE A 77 4.76 4.59 -7.96
C ILE A 77 4.97 3.54 -9.06
N SER A 78 6.14 2.89 -9.03
CA SER A 78 6.50 1.76 -9.87
C SER A 78 6.97 0.59 -9.02
N LEU A 79 6.57 -0.63 -9.40
CA LEU A 79 7.02 -1.86 -8.75
C LEU A 79 7.86 -2.67 -9.71
N SER A 80 8.91 -3.30 -9.19
CA SER A 80 9.68 -4.30 -9.93
C SER A 80 8.87 -5.59 -10.14
N ASP A 81 9.17 -6.33 -11.21
CA ASP A 81 8.58 -7.65 -11.48
C ASP A 81 9.23 -8.74 -10.61
N SER A 82 9.01 -8.64 -9.30
CA SER A 82 9.60 -9.51 -8.29
C SER A 82 8.55 -10.00 -7.28
N PRO A 83 8.58 -11.28 -6.86
CA PRO A 83 7.72 -11.81 -5.81
C PRO A 83 8.18 -11.41 -4.39
N SER A 84 9.35 -10.80 -4.27
CA SER A 84 9.87 -10.31 -2.99
C SER A 84 9.11 -9.07 -2.52
N VAL A 85 9.10 -8.85 -1.21
CA VAL A 85 8.58 -7.61 -0.62
C VAL A 85 9.39 -6.42 -1.12
N GLN A 86 8.69 -5.35 -1.51
CA GLN A 86 9.26 -4.10 -1.97
C GLN A 86 8.86 -2.98 -1.00
N VAL A 87 9.79 -2.07 -0.75
CA VAL A 87 9.58 -0.89 0.09
C VAL A 87 9.74 0.35 -0.77
N ILE A 88 8.64 1.07 -0.97
CA ILE A 88 8.60 2.28 -1.80
C ILE A 88 8.50 3.49 -0.87
N PRO A 89 9.52 4.38 -0.82
CA PRO A 89 9.41 5.62 -0.07
C PRO A 89 8.33 6.52 -0.68
N LEU A 90 7.55 7.18 0.17
CA LEU A 90 6.50 8.10 -0.23
C LEU A 90 6.92 9.54 0.08
N ARG A 91 6.59 10.48 -0.80
CA ARG A 91 6.91 11.90 -0.63
C ARG A 91 5.90 12.63 0.25
N ARG A 92 4.86 11.94 0.72
CA ARG A 92 3.78 12.49 1.55
C ARG A 92 4.32 13.07 2.87
N THR A 93 4.01 14.34 3.13
CA THR A 93 4.36 15.06 4.36
C THR A 93 3.15 15.39 5.23
N LEU A 94 1.95 15.39 4.67
CA LEU A 94 0.71 15.74 5.35
C LEU A 94 -0.07 14.49 5.79
N PRO A 95 -0.87 14.56 6.87
CA PRO A 95 -1.74 13.47 7.27
C PRO A 95 -2.76 13.11 6.18
N THR A 96 -3.20 11.86 6.15
CA THR A 96 -4.24 11.38 5.23
C THR A 96 -5.15 10.39 5.95
N ASP A 97 -6.45 10.46 5.67
CA ASP A 97 -7.46 9.54 6.21
C ASP A 97 -7.58 8.27 5.36
N PHE A 98 -7.22 8.38 4.08
CA PHE A 98 -7.18 7.25 3.17
C PHE A 98 -6.05 7.36 2.15
N VAL A 99 -5.67 6.22 1.58
CA VAL A 99 -4.93 6.17 0.32
C VAL A 99 -5.70 5.29 -0.64
N LYS A 100 -5.98 5.83 -1.82
CA LYS A 100 -6.56 5.12 -2.95
C LYS A 100 -5.44 4.79 -3.93
N MET A 101 -5.27 3.51 -4.25
CA MET A 101 -4.34 3.05 -5.27
C MET A 101 -5.10 2.70 -6.55
N GLU A 102 -4.73 3.36 -7.64
CA GLU A 102 -5.22 3.11 -8.99
C GLU A 102 -4.12 2.44 -9.82
N ILE A 103 -4.35 1.21 -10.27
CA ILE A 103 -3.40 0.47 -11.10
C ILE A 103 -3.43 1.04 -12.52
N LEU A 104 -2.27 1.52 -12.98
CA LEU A 104 -2.13 2.12 -14.31
C LEU A 104 -1.67 1.12 -15.35
N SER A 105 -0.76 0.22 -14.97
CA SER A 105 -0.25 -0.82 -15.87
C SER A 105 0.16 -2.07 -15.11
N VAL A 106 0.27 -3.18 -15.84
CA VAL A 106 0.62 -4.50 -15.29
C VAL A 106 1.72 -5.18 -16.10
N TYR A 107 2.45 -6.08 -15.45
CA TYR A 107 3.15 -7.17 -16.11
C TYR A 107 2.14 -8.29 -16.37
N LEU A 108 2.03 -8.74 -17.61
CA LEU A 108 1.06 -9.77 -17.98
C LEU A 108 1.46 -11.14 -17.41
N GLY A 109 0.46 -11.83 -16.87
CA GLY A 109 0.53 -13.23 -16.46
C GLY A 109 0.43 -14.16 -17.67
N LYS A 110 0.89 -15.40 -17.49
CA LYS A 110 0.87 -16.43 -18.55
C LYS A 110 -0.50 -17.10 -18.75
N LYS A 111 -1.42 -17.00 -17.78
CA LYS A 111 -2.64 -17.81 -17.77
C LYS A 111 -3.89 -17.05 -17.36
N TYR A 112 -3.80 -16.24 -16.31
CA TYR A 112 -4.93 -15.60 -15.65
C TYR A 112 -4.89 -14.09 -15.92
N ASN A 113 -6.06 -13.48 -16.13
CA ASN A 113 -6.18 -12.05 -16.43
C ASN A 113 -6.33 -11.19 -15.15
N GLU A 114 -6.36 -11.84 -14.00
CA GLU A 114 -6.44 -11.22 -12.70
C GLU A 114 -5.12 -10.56 -12.32
N THR A 115 -5.21 -9.36 -11.75
CA THR A 115 -4.07 -8.72 -11.10
C THR A 115 -4.09 -9.04 -9.62
N CYS A 116 -2.96 -9.47 -9.10
CA CYS A 116 -2.87 -9.91 -7.71
C CYS A 116 -1.83 -9.10 -6.94
N ILE A 117 -2.11 -8.89 -5.65
CA ILE A 117 -1.18 -8.33 -4.68
C ILE A 117 -1.30 -9.19 -3.42
N SER A 118 -0.17 -9.76 -2.98
CA SER A 118 -0.15 -10.69 -1.85
C SER A 118 -0.24 -9.95 -0.51
N GLU A 119 0.48 -8.83 -0.39
CA GLU A 119 0.51 -8.01 0.82
C GLU A 119 0.62 -6.53 0.46
N LEU A 120 0.01 -5.67 1.28
CA LEU A 120 0.06 -4.21 1.14
C LEU A 120 -0.10 -3.54 2.51
N SER A 121 0.81 -2.62 2.84
CA SER A 121 0.80 -1.83 4.07
C SER A 121 1.37 -0.43 3.82
N PHE A 122 0.77 0.58 4.45
CA PHE A 122 1.30 1.94 4.51
C PHE A 122 1.84 2.17 5.92
N GLU A 123 3.11 2.61 6.01
CA GLU A 123 3.82 2.86 7.28
C GLU A 123 4.39 4.27 7.34
#